data_AF-A0A656JZP8-F1
#
_entry.id   AF-A0A656JZP8-F1
#
_cell.length_a   1.000
_cell.length_b   1.000
_cell.length_c   1.000
_cell.angle_alpha   90.00
_cell.angle_beta   90.00
_cell.angle_gamma   90.00
#
_symmetry.space_group_name_H-M   'P 1'
#
loop_
_entity.id
_entity.type
_entity.pdbx_description
1 polymer ?
#
loop_
_entity_poly.entity_id
_entity_poly.type
_entity_poly.pdbx_seq_one_letter_code
_entity_poly.pdbx_strand_id
1 'polypeptide(L)' 'WWAVQSRNKQSVTLDLRQPKAQEMARQLIRDADVLVENFRPGTLEGWGLSWEELHALNPKLIMLRVSGYGQTGP' A
#
# COMPACT_ATOMS: atom_id res chain seq x y z
N TRP A 1 12.44 -19.05 1.17
CA TRP A 1 12.29 -17.79 1.93
C TRP A 1 10.83 -17.38 2.14
N TRP A 2 9.99 -17.28 1.11
CA TRP A 2 8.57 -16.86 1.26
C TRP A 2 7.78 -17.64 2.32
N ALA A 3 7.86 -18.97 2.31
CA ALA A 3 7.17 -19.82 3.29
C ALA A 3 7.55 -19.53 4.75
N VAL A 4 8.74 -18.96 4.99
CA VAL A 4 9.23 -18.60 6.34
C VAL A 4 8.61 -17.29 6.83
N GLN A 5 8.37 -16.31 5.93
CA GLN A 5 7.85 -14.97 6.29
C GLN A 5 6.33 -14.79 6.14
N SER A 6 5.66 -15.71 5.45
CA SER A 6 4.26 -15.51 5.01
C SER A 6 3.26 -16.47 5.62
N ARG A 7 3.64 -17.19 6.68
CA ARG A 7 2.70 -17.97 7.50
C ARG A 7 1.64 -17.02 8.08
N ASN A 8 0.38 -17.47 8.10
CA ASN A 8 -0.81 -16.74 8.56
C ASN A 8 -1.19 -15.50 7.70
N LYS A 9 -0.68 -15.38 6.48
CA LYS A 9 -1.10 -14.34 5.52
C LYS A 9 -2.00 -14.95 4.44
N GLN A 10 -3.10 -14.29 4.14
CA GLN A 10 -3.87 -14.53 2.91
C GLN A 10 -3.22 -13.78 1.75
N SER A 11 -3.44 -14.24 0.52
CA SER A 11 -2.85 -13.65 -0.68
C SER A 11 -3.91 -13.42 -1.76
N VAL A 12 -3.82 -12.26 -2.39
CA VAL A 12 -4.55 -11.90 -3.61
C VAL A 12 -3.55 -11.25 -4.56
N THR A 13 -3.76 -11.39 -5.87
CA THR A 13 -2.93 -10.76 -6.89
C THR A 13 -3.68 -9.60 -7.52
N LEU A 14 -3.03 -8.43 -7.57
CA LEU A 14 -3.56 -7.21 -8.18
C LEU A 14 -2.48 -6.58 -9.07
N ASP A 15 -2.81 -6.22 -10.30
CA ASP A 15 -1.95 -5.42 -11.16
C ASP A 15 -2.25 -3.93 -10.97
N LEU A 16 -1.55 -3.29 -10.03
CA LEU A 16 -1.80 -1.90 -9.62
C LEU A 16 -1.49 -0.86 -10.72
N ARG A 17 -1.03 -1.27 -11.90
CA ARG A 17 -0.97 -0.40 -13.09
C ARG A 17 -2.34 -0.19 -13.73
N GLN A 18 -3.31 -1.04 -13.42
CA GLN A 18 -4.65 -0.97 -13.97
C GLN A 18 -5.59 -0.21 -13.02
N PRO A 19 -6.35 0.79 -13.50
CA PRO A 19 -7.27 1.56 -12.66
C PRO A 19 -8.29 0.70 -11.90
N LYS A 20 -8.74 -0.40 -12.50
CA LYS A 20 -9.65 -1.34 -11.84
C LYS A 20 -9.03 -2.02 -10.62
N ALA A 21 -7.77 -2.45 -10.72
CA ALA A 21 -7.06 -3.08 -9.60
C ALA A 21 -6.71 -2.07 -8.50
N GLN A 22 -6.45 -0.82 -8.89
CA GLN A 22 -6.29 0.29 -7.97
C GLN A 22 -7.59 0.51 -7.15
N GLU A 23 -8.77 0.49 -7.78
CA GLU A 23 -10.05 0.59 -7.06
C GLU A 23 -10.27 -0.62 -6.12
N MET A 24 -9.93 -1.83 -6.57
CA MET A 24 -10.00 -3.02 -5.70
C MET A 24 -9.08 -2.89 -4.48
N ALA A 25 -7.88 -2.31 -4.64
CA ALA A 25 -6.99 -2.03 -3.51
C ALA A 25 -7.61 -1.00 -2.56
N ARG A 26 -8.24 0.07 -3.06
CA ARG A 26 -8.96 1.04 -2.22
C ARG A 26 -10.09 0.38 -1.43
N GLN A 27 -10.83 -0.54 -2.03
CA GLN A 27 -11.88 -1.29 -1.32
C GLN A 27 -11.31 -2.09 -0.14
N LEU A 28 -10.18 -2.76 -0.32
CA LEU A 28 -9.51 -3.47 0.77
C LEU A 28 -8.99 -2.49 1.85
N ILE A 29 -8.46 -1.34 1.45
CA ILE A 29 -7.89 -0.35 2.36
C ILE A 29 -8.96 0.39 3.18
N ARG A 30 -10.19 0.53 2.69
CA ARG A 30 -11.31 1.14 3.45
C ARG A 30 -11.52 0.48 4.81
N ASP A 31 -11.33 -0.83 4.88
CA ASP A 31 -11.56 -1.63 6.08
C ASP A 31 -10.25 -2.04 6.78
N ALA A 32 -9.09 -1.62 6.25
CA ALA A 32 -7.78 -1.97 6.80
C ALA A 32 -7.41 -1.04 7.96
N ASP A 33 -6.84 -1.61 9.02
CA ASP A 33 -6.20 -0.82 10.07
C ASP A 33 -4.80 -0.35 9.67
N VAL A 34 -4.05 -1.20 8.94
CA VAL A 34 -2.65 -0.96 8.59
C VAL A 34 -2.36 -1.31 7.13
N LEU A 35 -1.72 -0.38 6.42
CA LEU A 35 -1.08 -0.62 5.12
C LEU A 35 0.45 -0.62 5.29
N VAL A 36 1.10 -1.71 4.88
CA VAL A 36 2.57 -1.83 4.87
C VAL A 36 3.07 -1.94 3.45
N GLU A 37 4.03 -1.08 3.08
CA GLU A 37 4.62 -1.04 1.75
C GLU A 37 6.13 -0.81 1.81
N ASN A 38 6.84 -1.34 0.81
CA ASN A 38 8.29 -1.23 0.67
C ASN A 38 8.75 -0.86 -0.74
N PHE A 39 7.93 -0.11 -1.48
CA PHE A 39 8.27 0.39 -2.80
C PHE A 39 9.25 1.56 -2.74
N ARG A 40 9.74 1.96 -3.92
CA ARG A 40 10.48 3.23 -4.04
C ARG A 40 9.52 4.40 -3.76
N PRO A 41 9.99 5.48 -3.12
CA PRO A 41 9.19 6.69 -2.94
C PRO A 41 8.55 7.16 -4.25
N GLY A 42 7.28 7.57 -4.20
CA GLY A 42 6.51 8.00 -5.38
C GLY A 42 5.76 6.89 -6.12
N THR A 43 6.01 5.61 -5.82
CA THR A 43 5.36 4.49 -6.55
C THR A 43 3.86 4.43 -6.29
N LEU A 44 3.43 4.52 -5.03
CA LEU A 44 2.01 4.47 -4.69
C LEU A 44 1.29 5.74 -5.15
N GLU A 45 1.95 6.88 -5.04
CA GLU A 45 1.47 8.17 -5.54
C GLU A 45 1.19 8.10 -7.06
N GLY A 46 2.09 7.47 -7.83
CA GLY A 46 1.87 7.21 -9.25
C GLY A 46 0.67 6.31 -9.58
N TRP A 47 0.11 5.61 -8.60
CA TRP A 47 -1.10 4.77 -8.72
C TRP A 47 -2.34 5.39 -8.06
N GLY A 48 -2.26 6.65 -7.62
CA GLY A 48 -3.34 7.32 -6.88
C GLY A 48 -3.61 6.68 -5.52
N LEU A 49 -2.57 6.11 -4.92
CA LEU A 49 -2.60 5.48 -3.59
C LEU A 49 -1.72 6.27 -2.61
N SER A 50 -1.71 7.60 -2.71
CA SER A 50 -0.92 8.45 -1.82
C SER A 50 -1.43 8.37 -0.37
N TRP A 51 -0.60 8.82 0.59
CA TRP A 51 -1.03 8.92 1.98
C TRP A 51 -2.27 9.82 2.10
N GLU A 52 -2.28 10.97 1.45
CA GLU A 52 -3.37 11.94 1.49
C GLU A 52 -4.66 11.34 0.95
N GLU A 53 -4.60 10.64 -0.20
CA GLU A 53 -5.76 10.00 -0.82
C GLU A 53 -6.31 8.86 0.06
N LEU A 54 -5.42 8.01 0.60
CA LEU A 54 -5.82 6.86 1.40
C LEU A 54 -6.27 7.26 2.81
N HIS A 55 -5.69 8.29 3.40
CA HIS A 55 -6.11 8.80 4.71
C HIS A 55 -7.43 9.55 4.62
N ALA A 56 -7.68 10.29 3.53
CA ALA A 56 -8.99 10.86 3.25
C ALA A 56 -10.06 9.75 3.09
N LEU A 57 -9.70 8.63 2.44
CA LEU A 57 -10.58 7.47 2.28
C LEU A 57 -10.84 6.73 3.60
N ASN A 58 -9.81 6.56 4.43
CA ASN A 58 -9.87 5.89 5.73
C ASN A 58 -9.05 6.68 6.78
N PRO A 59 -9.71 7.57 7.56
CA PRO A 59 -9.03 8.39 8.57
C PRO A 59 -8.40 7.61 9.74
N LYS A 60 -8.70 6.32 9.89
CA LYS A 60 -8.11 5.45 10.92
C LYS A 60 -6.87 4.70 10.43
N LEU A 61 -6.58 4.75 9.13
CA LEU A 61 -5.49 3.99 8.51
C LEU A 61 -4.13 4.42 9.07
N ILE A 62 -3.32 3.43 9.46
CA ILE A 62 -1.90 3.60 9.73
C ILE A 62 -1.11 3.13 8.50
N MET A 63 -0.23 3.98 7.97
CA MET A 63 0.61 3.64 6.82
C MET A 63 2.08 3.51 7.24
N LEU A 64 2.64 2.30 7.09
CA LEU A 64 4.05 2.01 7.33
C LEU A 64 4.78 1.90 5.98
N ARG A 65 5.79 2.75 5.80
CA ARG A 65 6.57 2.84 4.56
C ARG A 65 8.03 2.50 4.83
N VAL A 66 8.56 1.48 4.15
CA VAL A 66 9.94 1.01 4.32
C VAL A 66 10.72 1.22 3.03
N SER A 67 11.63 2.19 3.00
CA SER A 67 12.49 2.47 1.84
C SER A 67 13.96 2.55 2.27
N GLY A 68 14.88 2.53 1.30
CA GLY A 68 16.32 2.51 1.58
C GLY A 68 16.85 3.77 2.28
N TYR A 69 16.32 4.95 1.94
CA TYR A 69 16.81 6.25 2.42
C TYR A 69 15.70 7.16 2.98
N GLY A 70 14.49 6.63 3.20
CA GLY A 70 13.33 7.41 3.61
C GLY A 70 12.44 7.83 2.43
N GLN A 71 11.37 8.57 2.74
CA GLN A 71 10.41 9.09 1.74
C GLN A 71 10.77 10.49 1.24
N THR A 72 11.78 11.11 1.86
CA THR A 72 12.26 12.46 1.61
C THR A 72 13.79 12.45 1.58
N GLY A 73 14.39 13.35 0.80
CA GLY A 73 15.84 13.44 0.61
C GLY A 73 16.15 14.32 -0.61
N PRO A 74 17.44 14.60 -0.90
CA PRO A 74 17.84 15.39 -2.06
C PRO A 74 17.46 14.75 -3.41
#